data_AF-A0AAX0L5Y3-F1
#
_entry.id   AF-A0AAX0L5Y3-F1
#
_cell.length_a   1.000
_cell.length_b   1.000
_cell.length_c   1.000
_cell.angle_alpha   90.00
_cell.angle_beta   90.00
_cell.angle_gamma   90.00
#
_symmetry.space_group_name_H-M   'P 1'
#
loop_
_entity.id
_entity.type
_entity.pdbx_description
1 polymer ?
#
loop_
_entity_poly.entity_id
_entity_poly.type
_entity_poly.pdbx_seq_one_letter_code
_entity_poly.pdbx_strand_id
1 'polypeptide(L)'
;MKFIAITASVLLSGMVLADSAQAGSSCYTGPVGRERANNVTTCGPVRKQPIHIDCFRGPWRETIWDHPQGSFVNDLVKFGYDYGDAMGIATNICRDINLVGDEEGLRRALMQAIAADPPGSK
;
A
#
# COMPACT_ATOMS: atom_id res chain seq x y z
N MET A 1 -27.92 32.99 -54.55
CA MET A 1 -27.92 32.42 -53.19
C MET A 1 -26.73 31.47 -53.08
N LYS A 2 -25.60 31.99 -52.60
CA LYS A 2 -24.82 31.53 -51.42
C LYS A 2 -24.07 30.19 -51.61
N PHE A 3 -22.89 30.32 -52.21
CA PHE A 3 -21.76 29.41 -51.99
C PHE A 3 -21.13 29.75 -50.64
N ILE A 4 -20.87 28.76 -49.79
CA ILE A 4 -20.04 28.92 -48.59
C ILE A 4 -18.99 27.80 -48.63
N ALA A 5 -17.76 28.21 -48.96
CA ALA A 5 -16.56 27.44 -48.72
C ALA A 5 -16.22 27.52 -47.23
N ILE A 6 -15.89 26.39 -46.61
CA ILE A 6 -15.28 26.37 -45.27
C ILE A 6 -13.93 25.69 -45.41
N THR A 7 -12.89 26.52 -45.47
CA THR A 7 -11.50 26.12 -45.28
C THR A 7 -11.30 25.79 -43.81
N ALA A 8 -10.94 24.54 -43.50
CA ALA A 8 -10.44 24.16 -42.18
C ALA A 8 -9.00 23.65 -42.33
N SER A 9 -8.07 24.59 -42.31
CA SER A 9 -6.65 24.30 -42.11
C SER A 9 -6.42 24.17 -40.61
N VAL A 10 -6.35 22.94 -40.09
CA VAL A 10 -5.88 22.67 -38.73
C VAL A 10 -4.47 22.12 -38.82
N LEU A 11 -3.51 23.01 -38.64
CA LEU A 11 -2.13 22.69 -38.31
C LEU A 11 -2.12 22.14 -36.87
N LEU A 12 -1.80 20.86 -36.68
CA LEU A 12 -1.28 20.36 -35.42
C LEU A 12 0.06 19.69 -35.66
N SER A 13 1.11 20.51 -35.52
CA SER A 13 2.47 20.06 -35.27
C SER A 13 2.54 19.36 -33.92
N GLY A 14 3.12 18.16 -33.91
CA GLY A 14 3.94 17.63 -32.82
C GLY A 14 3.19 17.08 -31.61
N MET A 15 3.40 15.79 -31.35
CA MET A 15 3.84 15.34 -30.03
C MET A 15 4.48 13.96 -30.19
N VAL A 16 5.77 13.92 -29.93
CA VAL A 16 6.60 12.71 -29.84
C VAL A 16 6.06 11.90 -28.66
N LEU A 17 5.61 10.67 -28.90
CA LEU A 17 5.40 9.73 -27.79
C LEU A 17 6.80 9.26 -27.35
N ALA A 18 7.40 10.06 -26.48
CA ALA A 18 8.47 9.59 -25.62
C ALA A 18 7.87 8.53 -24.70
N ASP A 19 8.25 7.28 -24.91
CA ASP A 19 8.00 6.18 -23.99
C ASP A 19 8.81 6.45 -22.72
N SER A 20 8.24 7.25 -21.82
CA SER A 20 8.81 7.41 -20.49
C SER A 20 8.48 6.15 -19.71
N ALA A 21 9.54 5.41 -19.36
CA ALA A 21 9.46 4.35 -18.36
C ALA A 21 8.90 4.97 -17.07
N GLN A 22 7.59 4.85 -16.87
CA GLN A 22 6.91 5.30 -15.68
C GLN A 22 7.36 4.38 -14.55
N ALA A 23 8.35 4.82 -13.78
CA ALA A 23 8.44 4.43 -12.38
C ALA A 23 7.13 4.88 -11.74
N GLY A 24 6.12 4.00 -11.73
CA GLY A 24 4.76 4.34 -11.35
C GLY A 24 4.76 5.02 -9.99
N SER A 25 4.37 6.29 -9.95
CA SER A 25 4.02 6.98 -8.73
C SER A 25 2.58 6.62 -8.42
N SER A 26 2.34 6.02 -7.25
CA SER A 26 0.98 5.80 -6.76
C SER A 26 0.67 6.89 -5.74
N CYS A 27 -0.43 7.58 -5.99
CA CYS A 27 -0.99 8.54 -5.06
C CYS A 27 -2.07 7.84 -4.24
N TYR A 28 -1.91 7.86 -2.92
CA TYR A 28 -2.95 7.47 -1.99
C TYR A 28 -3.54 8.73 -1.37
N THR A 29 -4.86 8.87 -1.47
CA THR A 29 -5.62 9.89 -0.74
C THR A 29 -6.35 9.21 0.39
N GLY A 30 -5.93 9.49 1.62
CA GLY A 30 -6.55 8.93 2.81
C GLY A 30 -6.24 9.74 4.06
N PRO A 31 -6.82 9.36 5.21
CA PRO A 31 -6.52 10.01 6.48
C PRO A 31 -5.05 9.79 6.82
N VAL A 32 -4.34 10.85 7.20
CA VAL A 32 -2.97 10.76 7.69
C VAL A 32 -2.93 11.02 9.18
N GLY A 33 -2.22 10.16 9.92
CA GLY A 33 -2.04 10.27 11.36
C GLY A 33 -3.22 9.75 12.21
N ARG A 34 -3.00 9.72 13.54
CA ARG A 34 -4.00 9.28 14.53
C ARG A 34 -5.23 10.19 14.62
N GLU A 35 -5.12 11.41 14.09
CA GLU A 35 -6.20 12.37 13.99
C GLU A 35 -6.79 12.28 12.59
N ARG A 36 -7.95 11.63 12.46
CA ARG A 36 -8.73 11.52 11.21
C ARG A 36 -9.33 12.86 10.76
N ALA A 37 -8.61 13.97 10.96
CA ALA A 37 -9.10 15.32 10.72
C ALA A 37 -8.93 15.75 9.26
N ASN A 38 -7.95 15.22 8.53
CA ASN A 38 -7.67 15.64 7.16
C ASN A 38 -7.27 14.47 6.25
N ASN A 39 -7.83 14.43 5.04
CA ASN A 39 -7.36 13.55 3.98
C ASN A 39 -6.17 14.23 3.28
N VAL A 40 -5.01 13.59 3.28
CA VAL A 40 -3.83 14.06 2.54
C VAL A 40 -3.59 13.12 1.37
N THR A 41 -3.24 13.72 0.22
CA THR A 41 -2.81 12.97 -0.95
C THR A 41 -1.29 12.84 -0.89
N THR A 42 -0.81 11.65 -0.56
CA THR A 42 0.62 11.34 -0.57
C THR A 42 0.93 10.57 -1.84
N CYS A 43 1.78 11.15 -2.69
CA CYS A 43 2.27 10.49 -3.90
C CYS A 43 3.70 10.01 -3.65
N GLY A 44 3.93 8.72 -3.81
CA GLY A 44 5.23 8.10 -3.65
C GLY A 44 5.49 7.04 -4.73
N PRO A 45 6.74 6.57 -4.87
CA PRO A 45 7.03 5.43 -5.74
C PRO A 45 6.22 4.22 -5.27
N VAL A 46 5.58 3.49 -6.20
CA VAL A 46 4.93 2.21 -5.87
C VAL A 46 6.01 1.26 -5.33
N ARG A 47 6.01 1.04 -4.01
CA ARG A 47 6.88 0.06 -3.36
C ARG A 47 6.38 -1.34 -3.68
N LYS A 48 6.85 -1.93 -4.78
CA LYS A 48 6.63 -3.36 -5.07
C LYS A 48 7.65 -4.18 -4.28
N GLN A 49 7.48 -4.26 -2.97
CA GLN A 49 8.26 -5.14 -2.11
C GLN A 49 7.38 -6.29 -1.62
N PRO A 50 7.78 -7.55 -1.85
CA PRO A 50 7.08 -8.68 -1.26
C PRO A 50 7.22 -8.63 0.26
N ILE A 51 6.11 -8.87 0.96
CA ILE A 51 6.07 -8.98 2.41
C ILE A 51 5.68 -10.42 2.73
N HIS A 52 6.56 -11.14 3.44
CA HIS A 52 6.27 -12.50 3.89
C HIS A 52 5.65 -12.44 5.28
N ILE A 53 4.41 -12.93 5.41
CA ILE A 53 3.75 -13.05 6.70
C ILE A 53 4.30 -14.29 7.38
N ASP A 54 5.00 -14.08 8.49
CA ASP A 54 5.65 -15.14 9.26
C ASP A 54 5.29 -14.99 10.73
N CYS A 55 4.33 -15.82 11.16
CA CYS A 55 3.79 -15.83 12.52
C CYS A 55 4.21 -17.13 13.19
N PHE A 56 4.94 -17.03 14.31
CA PHE A 56 5.23 -18.21 15.11
C PHE A 56 3.91 -18.79 15.64
N ARG A 57 3.71 -20.11 15.44
CA ARG A 57 2.54 -20.84 15.94
C ARG A 57 2.80 -21.73 17.15
N GLY A 58 2.20 -21.34 18.28
CA GLY A 58 2.13 -22.14 19.49
C GLY A 58 1.18 -23.33 19.30
N PRO A 59 1.27 -24.34 20.18
CA PRO A 59 0.52 -25.59 20.04
C PRO A 59 -0.99 -25.47 20.28
N TRP A 60 -1.47 -24.31 20.75
CA TRP A 60 -2.86 -24.08 21.13
C TRP A 60 -3.47 -22.90 20.39
N ARG A 61 -4.81 -22.85 20.36
CA ARG A 61 -5.57 -21.84 19.62
C ARG A 61 -5.72 -20.51 20.35
N GLU A 62 -5.49 -20.41 21.65
CA GLU A 62 -5.79 -19.20 22.45
C GLU A 62 -4.87 -17.99 22.19
N THR A 63 -4.11 -18.04 21.11
CA THR A 63 -3.17 -17.02 20.65
C THR A 63 -2.15 -16.47 21.67
N ILE A 64 -1.94 -17.16 22.80
CA ILE A 64 -1.15 -16.66 23.95
C ILE A 64 0.34 -16.57 23.59
N TRP A 65 0.83 -17.52 22.80
CA TRP A 65 2.23 -17.67 22.41
C TRP A 65 2.54 -17.04 21.06
N ASP A 66 1.57 -16.34 20.48
CA ASP A 66 1.60 -15.86 19.12
C ASP A 66 2.42 -14.60 19.03
N HIS A 67 3.39 -14.63 18.14
CA HIS A 67 4.20 -13.46 17.87
C HIS A 67 4.67 -13.46 16.42
N PRO A 68 4.97 -12.28 15.88
CA PRO A 68 5.61 -12.18 14.59
C PRO A 68 7.06 -12.66 14.68
N GLN A 69 7.54 -13.22 13.58
CA GLN A 69 8.94 -13.51 13.39
C GLN A 69 9.68 -12.27 12.87
N GLY A 70 10.99 -12.20 13.10
CA GLY A 70 11.80 -11.04 12.69
C GLY A 70 11.81 -10.80 11.17
N SER A 71 11.62 -11.85 10.37
CA SER A 71 11.46 -11.80 8.91
C SER A 71 10.30 -10.89 8.50
N PHE A 72 9.12 -11.10 9.10
CA PHE A 72 7.92 -10.34 8.80
C PHE A 72 8.06 -8.86 9.18
N VAL A 73 8.60 -8.59 10.37
CA VAL A 73 8.87 -7.22 10.83
C VAL A 73 9.88 -6.53 9.92
N ASN A 74 10.96 -7.22 9.54
CA ASN A 74 11.97 -6.67 8.64
C ASN A 74 11.42 -6.36 7.25
N ASP A 75 10.50 -7.17 6.72
CA ASP A 75 9.86 -6.91 5.44
C ASP A 75 8.97 -5.65 5.50
N LEU A 76 8.25 -5.42 6.61
CA LEU A 76 7.50 -4.18 6.85
C LEU A 76 8.41 -2.95 6.98
N VAL A 77 9.55 -3.08 7.66
CA VAL A 77 10.53 -1.99 7.75
C VAL A 77 11.12 -1.67 6.37
N LYS A 78 11.47 -2.68 5.59
CA LYS A 78 11.93 -2.51 4.20
C LYS A 78 10.86 -1.88 3.31
N PHE A 79 9.59 -2.19 3.57
CA PHE A 79 8.45 -1.59 2.88
C PHE A 79 8.29 -0.09 3.18
N GLY A 80 8.71 0.34 4.37
CA GLY A 80 8.82 1.76 4.74
C GLY A 80 8.31 2.14 6.12
N TYR A 81 7.88 1.18 6.94
CA TYR A 81 7.48 1.43 8.33
C TYR A 81 8.69 1.65 9.22
N ASP A 82 8.52 2.41 10.30
CA ASP A 82 9.47 2.33 11.41
C ASP A 82 9.28 1.02 12.20
N TYR A 83 10.30 0.64 12.96
CA TYR A 83 10.29 -0.64 13.67
C TYR A 83 9.11 -0.78 14.65
N GLY A 84 8.69 0.32 15.30
CA GLY A 84 7.58 0.29 16.25
C GLY A 84 6.25 0.02 15.56
N ASP A 85 5.98 0.73 14.47
CA ASP A 85 4.76 0.54 13.69
C ASP A 85 4.76 -0.83 12.99
N ALA A 86 5.90 -1.25 12.44
CA ALA A 86 6.08 -2.59 11.85
C ALA A 86 5.80 -3.70 12.87
N MET A 87 6.38 -3.60 14.07
CA MET A 87 6.16 -4.57 15.14
C MET A 87 4.69 -4.58 15.60
N GLY A 88 4.06 -3.40 15.69
CA GLY A 88 2.65 -3.27 16.06
C GLY A 88 1.72 -3.95 15.05
N ILE A 89 1.89 -3.66 13.77
CA ILE A 89 1.11 -4.29 12.68
C ILE A 89 1.31 -5.80 12.70
N ALA A 90 2.55 -6.26 12.74
CA ALA A 90 2.87 -7.68 12.71
C ALA A 90 2.30 -8.44 13.93
N THR A 91 2.35 -7.82 15.11
CA THR A 91 1.78 -8.38 16.34
C THR A 91 0.27 -8.49 16.27
N ASN A 92 -0.42 -7.46 15.79
CA ASN A 92 -1.87 -7.47 15.67
C ASN A 92 -2.35 -8.58 14.73
N ILE A 93 -1.68 -8.74 13.59
CA ILE A 93 -2.00 -9.78 12.61
C ILE A 93 -1.74 -11.18 13.17
N CYS A 94 -0.57 -11.42 13.76
CA CYS A 94 -0.21 -12.75 14.25
C CYS A 94 -1.00 -13.22 15.47
N ARG A 95 -1.58 -12.29 16.25
CA ARG A 95 -2.37 -12.59 17.45
C ARG A 95 -3.87 -12.66 17.19
N ASP A 96 -4.33 -12.43 15.96
CA ASP A 96 -5.75 -12.54 15.64
C ASP A 96 -6.17 -14.01 15.52
N ILE A 97 -6.97 -14.46 16.48
CA ILE A 97 -7.49 -15.83 16.53
C ILE A 97 -8.33 -16.20 15.30
N ASN A 98 -8.93 -15.22 14.63
CA ASN A 98 -9.77 -15.43 13.45
C ASN A 98 -8.95 -15.69 12.18
N LEU A 99 -7.66 -15.36 12.20
CA LEU A 99 -6.76 -15.53 11.04
C LEU A 99 -5.94 -16.83 11.13
N VAL A 100 -6.11 -17.61 12.20
CA VAL A 100 -5.38 -18.87 12.40
C VAL A 100 -5.78 -19.89 11.34
N GLY A 101 -4.82 -20.23 10.47
CA GLY A 101 -5.03 -21.17 9.36
C GLY A 101 -5.72 -20.55 8.14
N ASP A 102 -5.92 -19.23 8.11
CA ASP A 102 -6.50 -18.51 6.97
C ASP A 102 -5.45 -17.62 6.30
N GLU A 103 -4.73 -18.18 5.32
CA GLU A 103 -3.68 -17.45 4.57
C GLU A 103 -4.24 -16.24 3.82
N GLU A 104 -5.43 -16.37 3.22
CA GLU A 104 -6.10 -15.27 2.52
C GLU A 104 -6.61 -14.21 3.51
N GLY A 105 -7.05 -14.63 4.70
CA GLY A 105 -7.38 -13.76 5.81
C GLY A 105 -6.18 -12.93 6.27
N LEU A 106 -5.03 -13.57 6.49
CA LEU A 106 -3.78 -12.91 6.85
C LEU A 106 -3.37 -11.88 5.79
N ARG A 107 -3.42 -12.26 4.51
CA ARG A 107 -3.13 -11.35 3.39
C ARG A 107 -4.07 -10.15 3.38
N ARG A 108 -5.39 -10.36 3.53
CA ARG A 108 -6.39 -9.28 3.55
C ARG A 108 -6.18 -8.36 4.75
N ALA A 109 -5.92 -8.91 5.93
CA ALA A 109 -5.68 -8.15 7.15
C ALA A 109 -4.44 -7.25 7.00
N LEU A 110 -3.35 -7.79 6.42
CA LEU A 110 -2.16 -7.00 6.13
C LEU A 110 -2.46 -5.86 5.15
N MET A 111 -3.15 -6.15 4.04
CA MET A 111 -3.51 -5.13 3.05
C MET A 111 -4.42 -4.04 3.65
N GLN A 112 -5.35 -4.42 4.53
CA GLN A 112 -6.20 -3.48 5.26
C GLN A 112 -5.40 -2.63 6.25
N ALA A 113 -4.45 -3.21 6.98
CA ALA A 113 -3.57 -2.48 7.88
C ALA A 113 -2.73 -1.44 7.12
N ILE A 114 -2.15 -1.84 5.98
CA ILE A 114 -1.36 -0.93 5.13
C ILE A 114 -2.22 0.19 4.55
N ALA A 115 -3.45 -0.11 4.12
CA ALA A 115 -4.36 0.91 3.62
C ALA A 115 -4.83 1.88 4.72
N ALA A 116 -5.04 1.38 5.93
CA ALA A 116 -5.47 2.18 7.07
C ALA A 116 -4.36 3.11 7.59
N ASP A 117 -3.11 2.65 7.53
CA ASP A 117 -1.94 3.39 8.02
C ASP A 117 -0.74 3.20 7.06
N PRO A 118 -0.65 3.99 5.98
CA PRO A 118 0.40 3.84 4.98
C PRO A 118 1.78 4.29 5.50
N PRO A 119 2.88 3.68 5.03
CA PRO A 119 4.23 4.06 5.46
C PRO A 119 4.62 5.46 4.97
N GLY A 120 5.31 6.22 5.82
CA GLY A 120 5.93 7.50 5.44
C GLY A 120 5.09 8.77 5.68
N SER A 121 4.02 8.71 6.47
CA SER A 121 3.25 9.89 6.87
C SER A 121 3.64 10.42 8.27
N LYS A 122 4.90 10.80 8.46
CA LYS A 122 5.30 11.67 9.58
C LYS A 122 5.69 13.03 9.07
#